data_AF-A0A2E5PRZ0-F1
#
_entry.id   AF-A0A2E5PRZ0-F1
#
_cell.length_a   1.000
_cell.length_b   1.000
_cell.length_c   1.000
_cell.angle_alpha   90.00
_cell.angle_beta   90.00
_cell.angle_gamma   90.00
#
_symmetry.space_group_name_H-M   'P 1'
#
loop_
_entity.id
_entity.type
_entity.pdbx_description
1 polymer ?
#
loop_
_entity_poly.entity_id
_entity_poly.type
_entity_poly.pdbx_seq_one_letter_code
_entity_poly.pdbx_strand_id
1 'polypeptide(L)'
;MKEIMSEESESIQSNDHNAEETEKKTVYQQRLDRRQAQTVRPIIAYALLGSMALILILVVFLLPRMVNEDEASTTNQNVDETIAEQLQLDDAVLAQKPIAQALLSELLAKIDELELSGVQIWAQPEWKKINTIQNEGDTAYLKRSYDVAAASYRTAMQLLVDLEVSIPSILQQSLSQGQEAILLQNKPLAISNFETALAIDGTNQLAKTGLDRALKLDKVIAFSNQGKQLADEKEWAGSIEAFQAALAIDSNWKPALEGLTSSILSNDEEQFQMSLSEGYTLMKEQKFEEAEVSFRKSLSIAPDSKEGQQAIEELEIQRRIVLTKSLKYKALIAEVNEEWDNAES
;
A
#
# COMPACT_ATOMS: atom_id res chain seq x y z
N MET A 1 3.83 61.46 2.23
CA MET A 1 4.67 61.80 1.07
C MET A 1 5.00 60.46 0.42
N LYS A 2 4.20 59.93 -0.52
CA LYS A 2 4.03 60.34 -1.93
C LYS A 2 5.42 60.27 -2.60
N GLU A 3 5.76 59.36 -3.51
CA GLU A 3 5.13 58.85 -4.76
C GLU A 3 5.44 57.33 -4.90
N ILE A 4 4.67 56.40 -5.49
CA ILE A 4 3.82 56.27 -6.70
C ILE A 4 4.60 56.17 -8.04
N MET A 5 4.32 55.06 -8.75
CA MET A 5 4.58 54.69 -10.17
C MET A 5 6.00 54.16 -10.48
N SER A 6 6.19 53.10 -11.28
CA SER A 6 5.39 52.58 -12.40
C SER A 6 5.51 51.07 -12.59
N GLU A 7 4.43 50.49 -13.12
CA GLU A 7 4.34 49.18 -13.77
C GLU A 7 5.42 48.96 -14.84
N GLU A 8 5.96 47.75 -14.91
CA GLU A 8 6.16 47.08 -16.21
C GLU A 8 6.06 45.56 -16.00
N SER A 9 4.93 45.03 -16.47
CA SER A 9 4.62 43.61 -16.55
C SER A 9 5.29 43.03 -17.79
N GLU A 10 6.40 42.30 -17.61
CA GLU A 10 6.95 41.46 -18.68
C GLU A 10 6.61 39.99 -18.46
N SER A 11 5.96 39.48 -19.50
CA SER A 11 5.42 38.15 -19.73
C SER A 11 6.43 37.03 -19.52
N ILE A 12 6.13 36.12 -18.59
CA ILE A 12 6.69 34.77 -18.63
C ILE A 12 5.96 34.01 -19.73
N GLN A 13 6.66 33.88 -20.84
CA GLN A 13 6.25 33.10 -22.01
C GLN A 13 6.20 31.62 -21.61
N SER A 14 4.98 31.12 -21.42
CA SER A 14 4.67 29.69 -21.30
C SER A 14 5.03 29.01 -22.62
N ASN A 15 6.10 28.22 -22.61
CA ASN A 15 6.43 27.37 -23.76
C ASN A 15 5.58 26.09 -23.65
N ASP A 16 4.36 26.21 -24.16
CA ASP A 16 3.46 25.11 -24.45
C ASP A 16 4.05 24.31 -25.64
N HIS A 17 4.37 23.04 -25.41
CA HIS A 17 4.57 22.05 -26.47
C HIS A 17 3.54 20.93 -26.25
N ASN A 18 2.27 21.30 -26.38
CA ASN A 18 1.21 20.41 -26.82
C ASN A 18 1.53 19.89 -28.23
N ALA A 19 2.07 18.68 -28.31
CA ALA A 19 1.88 17.83 -29.49
C ALA A 19 0.57 17.07 -29.28
N GLU A 20 -0.52 17.61 -29.84
CA GLU A 20 -1.80 16.92 -29.96
C GLU A 20 -1.64 15.67 -30.83
N GLU A 21 -1.46 14.52 -30.20
CA GLU A 21 -1.75 13.23 -30.83
C GLU A 21 -3.22 12.95 -30.57
N THR A 22 -4.08 13.27 -31.54
CA THR A 22 -5.52 13.03 -31.47
C THR A 22 -5.81 11.53 -31.39
N GLU A 23 -5.94 11.03 -30.16
CA GLU A 23 -6.43 9.69 -29.86
C GLU A 23 -7.91 9.59 -30.32
N LYS A 24 -8.17 8.80 -31.36
CA LYS A 24 -9.53 8.59 -31.87
C LYS A 24 -10.34 7.84 -30.80
N LYS A 25 -11.22 8.56 -30.10
CA LYS A 25 -12.14 7.98 -29.11
C LYS A 25 -12.90 6.79 -29.66
N THR A 26 -12.82 5.64 -28.97
CA THR A 26 -13.55 4.43 -29.35
C THR A 26 -15.05 4.62 -29.14
N VAL A 27 -15.87 3.79 -29.82
CA VAL A 27 -17.33 3.82 -29.68
C VAL A 27 -17.78 3.59 -28.23
N TYR A 28 -16.95 2.90 -27.41
CA TYR A 28 -17.16 2.72 -25.97
C TYR A 28 -16.97 4.03 -25.19
N GLN A 29 -15.89 4.78 -25.42
CA GLN A 29 -15.64 6.09 -24.81
C GLN A 29 -16.70 7.12 -25.22
N GLN A 30 -17.15 7.09 -26.48
CA GLN A 30 -18.25 7.93 -26.95
C GLN A 30 -19.60 7.60 -26.30
N ARG A 31 -19.82 6.36 -25.85
CA ARG A 31 -21.07 5.95 -25.16
C ARG A 31 -21.08 6.34 -23.68
N LEU A 32 -19.92 6.34 -23.01
CA LEU A 32 -19.78 6.84 -21.65
C LEU A 32 -20.05 8.35 -21.59
N ASP A 33 -19.43 9.12 -22.48
CA ASP A 33 -19.65 10.58 -22.60
C ASP A 33 -21.12 10.91 -22.97
N ARG A 34 -21.78 10.10 -23.81
CA ARG A 34 -23.18 10.30 -24.21
C ARG A 34 -24.19 9.97 -23.10
N ARG A 35 -23.94 8.95 -22.26
CA ARG A 35 -24.85 8.64 -21.13
C ARG A 35 -24.86 9.74 -20.07
N GLN A 36 -23.74 10.45 -19.90
CA GLN A 36 -23.65 11.55 -18.95
C GLN A 36 -24.28 12.87 -19.48
N ALA A 37 -24.45 12.99 -20.81
CA ALA A 37 -24.86 14.24 -21.46
C ALA A 37 -26.31 14.26 -22.05
N GLN A 38 -27.09 13.19 -21.98
CA GLN A 38 -28.40 13.13 -22.64
C GLN A 38 -29.60 13.09 -21.67
N THR A 39 -30.10 14.28 -21.33
CA THR A 39 -31.56 14.49 -21.15
C THR A 39 -32.03 15.44 -22.25
N VAL A 40 -32.64 14.90 -23.33
CA VAL A 40 -33.04 15.70 -24.50
C VAL A 40 -34.51 16.09 -24.40
N ARG A 41 -34.82 17.38 -24.58
CA ARG A 41 -36.20 17.92 -24.50
C ARG A 41 -37.04 17.52 -25.75
N PRO A 42 -38.34 17.19 -25.59
CA PRO A 42 -39.17 16.56 -26.63
C PRO A 42 -39.43 17.41 -27.88
N ILE A 43 -39.20 18.72 -27.83
CA ILE A 43 -39.46 19.65 -28.95
C ILE A 43 -38.47 19.42 -30.13
N ILE A 44 -37.24 18.99 -29.84
CA ILE A 44 -36.22 18.74 -30.88
C ILE A 44 -36.51 17.44 -31.65
N ALA A 45 -37.20 16.48 -31.01
CA ALA A 45 -37.59 15.22 -31.64
C ALA A 45 -38.67 15.42 -32.73
N TYR A 46 -39.61 16.34 -32.53
CA TYR A 46 -40.67 16.62 -33.51
C TYR A 46 -40.17 17.40 -34.74
N ALA A 47 -39.16 18.26 -34.59
CA ALA A 47 -38.57 19.00 -35.71
C ALA A 47 -37.83 18.07 -36.70
N LEU A 48 -37.13 17.05 -36.19
CA LEU A 48 -36.41 16.07 -37.02
C LEU A 48 -37.34 15.11 -37.78
N LEU A 49 -38.49 14.76 -37.20
CA LEU A 49 -39.51 13.93 -37.85
C LEU A 49 -40.16 14.65 -39.04
N GLY A 50 -40.41 15.96 -38.92
CA GLY A 50 -40.96 16.78 -39.99
C GLY A 50 -40.03 16.93 -41.20
N SER A 51 -38.72 17.11 -40.97
CA SER A 51 -37.74 17.23 -42.07
C SER A 51 -37.54 15.91 -42.84
N MET A 52 -37.64 14.76 -42.16
CA MET A 52 -37.50 13.44 -42.80
C MET A 52 -38.66 13.15 -43.77
N ALA A 53 -39.89 13.51 -43.42
CA ALA A 53 -41.06 13.29 -44.27
C ALA A 53 -41.02 14.15 -45.55
N LEU A 54 -40.46 15.36 -45.48
CA LEU A 54 -40.37 16.29 -46.60
C LEU A 54 -39.34 15.83 -47.66
N ILE A 55 -38.24 15.22 -47.21
CA ILE A 55 -37.22 14.62 -48.09
C ILE A 55 -37.78 13.39 -48.81
N LEU A 56 -38.57 12.55 -48.13
CA LEU A 56 -39.18 11.36 -48.72
C LEU A 56 -40.16 11.71 -49.86
N ILE A 57 -40.95 12.77 -49.70
CA ILE A 57 -41.87 13.25 -50.75
C ILE A 57 -41.11 13.78 -51.97
N LEU A 58 -39.98 14.45 -51.75
CA LEU A 58 -39.14 15.02 -52.81
C LEU A 58 -38.49 13.92 -53.67
N VAL A 59 -38.01 12.83 -53.04
CA VAL A 59 -37.39 11.69 -53.74
C VAL A 59 -38.40 10.94 -54.61
N VAL A 60 -39.63 10.71 -54.13
CA VAL A 60 -40.67 9.98 -54.89
C VAL A 60 -41.17 10.77 -56.10
N PHE A 61 -41.21 12.10 -56.03
CA PHE A 61 -41.75 12.94 -57.11
C PHE A 61 -40.72 13.47 -58.11
N LEU A 62 -39.44 13.65 -57.74
CA LEU A 62 -38.42 14.18 -58.67
C LEU A 62 -37.68 13.11 -59.48
N LEU A 63 -37.57 11.88 -58.99
CA LEU A 63 -36.84 10.82 -59.69
C LEU A 63 -37.50 10.26 -60.97
N PRO A 64 -38.84 10.26 -61.18
CA PRO A 64 -39.42 9.70 -62.40
C PRO A 64 -39.10 10.50 -63.68
N ARG A 65 -38.44 11.66 -63.55
CA ARG A 65 -38.19 12.57 -64.68
C ARG A 65 -36.81 12.42 -65.33
N MET A 66 -35.96 11.52 -64.84
CA MET A 66 -34.60 11.31 -65.38
C MET A 66 -34.30 9.85 -65.73
N VAL A 67 -35.27 9.16 -66.33
CA VAL A 67 -35.03 7.88 -66.99
C VAL A 67 -35.01 8.10 -68.49
N ASN A 68 -33.81 8.04 -69.07
CA ASN A 68 -33.62 7.79 -70.50
C ASN A 68 -33.50 6.28 -70.66
N GLU A 69 -34.36 5.73 -71.53
CA GLU A 69 -34.28 4.36 -72.01
C GLU A 69 -33.09 4.23 -72.95
N ASP A 70 -32.14 3.37 -72.60
CA ASP A 70 -31.23 2.76 -73.57
C ASP A 70 -31.41 1.25 -73.47
N GLU A 71 -32.13 0.68 -74.44
CA GLU A 71 -32.17 -0.75 -74.68
C GLU A 71 -30.85 -1.22 -75.30
N ALA A 72 -30.22 -2.21 -74.67
CA ALA A 72 -29.39 -3.19 -75.37
C ALA A 72 -29.46 -4.52 -74.64
N SER A 73 -30.22 -5.46 -75.20
CA SER A 73 -30.18 -6.88 -74.85
C SER A 73 -28.89 -7.51 -75.38
N THR A 74 -28.19 -8.33 -74.59
CA THR A 74 -27.97 -9.77 -74.87
C THR A 74 -27.13 -10.49 -73.80
N THR A 75 -27.67 -11.66 -73.39
CA THR A 75 -26.97 -12.89 -72.97
C THR A 75 -26.35 -12.94 -71.57
N ASN A 76 -27.22 -13.23 -70.60
CA ASN A 76 -26.90 -13.88 -69.33
C ASN A 76 -26.70 -15.39 -69.55
N GLN A 77 -25.56 -15.92 -69.10
CA GLN A 77 -25.50 -17.30 -68.56
C GLN A 77 -24.67 -17.43 -67.27
N ASN A 78 -24.05 -16.36 -66.75
CA ASN A 78 -23.25 -16.42 -65.51
C ASN A 78 -23.79 -15.55 -64.36
N VAL A 79 -24.86 -14.77 -64.59
CA VAL A 79 -25.43 -13.84 -63.58
C VAL A 79 -26.29 -14.57 -62.56
N ASP A 80 -26.96 -15.67 -62.95
CA ASP A 80 -27.81 -16.45 -62.04
C ASP A 80 -26.97 -17.27 -61.04
N GLU A 81 -25.81 -17.79 -61.47
CA GLU A 81 -24.84 -18.44 -60.57
C GLU A 81 -24.15 -17.44 -59.64
N THR A 82 -23.73 -16.27 -60.13
CA THR A 82 -23.10 -15.24 -59.25
C THR A 82 -24.07 -14.62 -58.26
N ILE A 83 -25.34 -14.41 -58.64
CA ILE A 83 -26.37 -13.92 -57.72
C ILE A 83 -26.73 -14.99 -56.69
N ALA A 84 -26.85 -16.26 -57.10
CA ALA A 84 -27.12 -17.37 -56.18
C ALA A 84 -25.96 -17.62 -55.20
N GLU A 85 -24.72 -17.56 -55.68
CA GLU A 85 -23.51 -17.71 -54.86
C GLU A 85 -23.35 -16.53 -53.89
N GLN A 86 -23.67 -15.31 -54.32
CA GLN A 86 -23.62 -14.12 -53.48
C GLN A 86 -24.76 -14.07 -52.45
N LEU A 87 -25.98 -14.52 -52.79
CA LEU A 87 -27.09 -14.70 -51.85
C LEU A 87 -26.76 -15.78 -50.80
N GLN A 88 -26.16 -16.90 -51.21
CA GLN A 88 -25.73 -17.95 -50.29
C GLN A 88 -24.59 -17.50 -49.36
N LEU A 89 -23.66 -16.69 -49.87
CA LEU A 89 -22.58 -16.10 -49.07
C LEU A 89 -23.14 -15.10 -48.06
N ASP A 90 -24.09 -14.24 -48.45
CA ASP A 90 -24.74 -13.29 -47.54
C ASP A 90 -25.54 -14.00 -46.44
N ASP A 91 -26.25 -15.09 -46.77
CA ASP A 91 -26.98 -15.91 -45.78
C ASP A 91 -26.02 -16.64 -44.82
N ALA A 92 -24.91 -17.19 -45.33
CA ALA A 92 -23.88 -17.84 -44.52
C ALA A 92 -23.16 -16.86 -43.58
N VAL A 93 -22.90 -15.63 -44.05
CA VAL A 93 -22.34 -14.54 -43.25
C VAL A 93 -23.34 -14.12 -42.16
N LEU A 94 -24.61 -13.93 -42.50
CA LEU A 94 -25.65 -13.57 -41.53
C LEU A 94 -25.89 -14.64 -40.47
N ALA A 95 -25.71 -15.93 -40.79
CA ALA A 95 -25.81 -17.03 -39.84
C ALA A 95 -24.74 -16.98 -38.72
N GLN A 96 -23.60 -16.30 -38.94
CA GLN A 96 -22.53 -16.17 -37.94
C GLN A 96 -22.73 -14.99 -36.97
N LYS A 97 -23.61 -14.04 -37.32
CA LYS A 97 -23.90 -12.88 -36.49
C LYS A 97 -24.37 -13.23 -35.07
N PRO A 98 -25.29 -14.20 -34.84
CA PRO A 98 -25.71 -14.57 -33.49
C PRO A 98 -24.57 -15.15 -32.64
N ILE A 99 -23.62 -15.87 -33.27
CA ILE A 99 -22.45 -16.43 -32.58
C ILE A 99 -21.55 -15.30 -32.09
N ALA A 100 -21.24 -14.33 -32.96
CA ALA A 100 -20.44 -13.17 -32.58
C ALA A 100 -21.12 -12.33 -31.48
N GLN A 101 -22.45 -12.18 -31.52
CA GLN A 101 -23.22 -11.48 -30.49
C GLN A 101 -23.19 -12.20 -29.13
N ALA A 102 -23.35 -13.52 -29.12
CA ALA A 102 -23.26 -14.32 -27.90
C ALA A 102 -21.88 -14.20 -27.26
N LEU A 103 -20.81 -14.37 -28.06
CA LEU A 103 -19.43 -14.25 -27.59
C LEU A 103 -19.11 -12.84 -27.05
N LEU A 104 -19.58 -11.79 -27.74
CA LEU A 104 -19.41 -10.42 -27.25
C LEU A 104 -20.13 -10.22 -25.90
N SER A 105 -21.34 -10.76 -25.75
CA SER A 105 -22.09 -10.66 -24.49
C SER A 105 -21.36 -11.35 -23.34
N GLU A 106 -20.85 -12.57 -23.56
CA GLU A 106 -20.05 -13.30 -22.56
C GLU A 106 -18.76 -12.55 -22.23
N LEU A 107 -18.06 -12.05 -23.26
CA LEU A 107 -16.83 -11.27 -23.11
C LEU A 107 -17.04 -10.05 -22.21
N LEU A 108 -18.10 -9.27 -22.46
CA LEU A 108 -18.41 -8.08 -21.66
C LEU A 108 -18.74 -8.43 -20.21
N ALA A 109 -19.48 -9.52 -19.97
CA ALA A 109 -19.73 -9.98 -18.61
C ALA A 109 -18.44 -10.37 -17.87
N LYS A 110 -17.52 -11.05 -18.56
CA LYS A 110 -16.21 -11.42 -18.00
C LYS A 110 -15.31 -10.22 -17.72
N ILE A 111 -15.35 -9.21 -18.59
CA ILE A 111 -14.69 -7.92 -18.41
C ILE A 111 -15.22 -7.24 -17.13
N ASP A 112 -16.54 -7.12 -16.99
CA ASP A 112 -17.16 -6.49 -15.83
C ASP A 112 -16.77 -7.22 -14.51
N GLU A 113 -16.72 -8.56 -14.52
CA GLU A 113 -16.30 -9.37 -13.38
C GLU A 113 -14.83 -9.12 -12.98
N LEU A 114 -13.92 -9.04 -13.95
CA LEU A 114 -12.51 -8.81 -13.69
C LEU A 114 -12.20 -7.35 -13.33
N GLU A 115 -12.99 -6.40 -13.81
CA GLU A 115 -12.91 -5.00 -13.37
C GLU A 115 -13.26 -4.86 -11.88
N LEU A 116 -14.25 -5.60 -11.38
CA LEU A 116 -14.55 -5.67 -9.94
C LEU A 116 -13.40 -6.25 -9.12
N SER A 117 -12.59 -7.11 -9.72
CA SER A 117 -11.36 -7.68 -9.14
C SER A 117 -10.14 -6.80 -9.40
N GLY A 118 -10.30 -5.58 -9.91
CA GLY A 118 -9.22 -4.63 -10.10
C GLY A 118 -8.18 -5.04 -11.14
N VAL A 119 -8.55 -5.82 -12.18
CA VAL A 119 -7.64 -6.29 -13.25
C VAL A 119 -6.83 -5.18 -13.91
N GLN A 120 -7.40 -3.97 -13.94
CA GLN A 120 -6.73 -2.76 -14.43
C GLN A 120 -5.56 -2.32 -13.54
N ILE A 121 -5.41 -2.81 -12.31
CA ILE A 121 -4.30 -2.45 -11.43
C ILE A 121 -3.19 -3.50 -11.56
N TRP A 122 -3.54 -4.79 -11.51
CA TRP A 122 -2.56 -5.86 -11.38
C TRP A 122 -2.18 -6.59 -12.68
N ALA A 123 -2.94 -6.40 -13.77
CA ALA A 123 -2.68 -7.01 -15.08
C ALA A 123 -2.73 -5.99 -16.23
N GLN A 124 -2.19 -4.79 -16.01
CA GLN A 124 -2.19 -3.70 -17.00
C GLN A 124 -1.73 -4.13 -18.42
N PRO A 125 -0.61 -4.86 -18.59
CA PRO A 125 -0.16 -5.27 -19.93
C PRO A 125 -1.15 -6.18 -20.65
N GLU A 126 -1.67 -7.19 -19.95
CA GLU A 126 -2.64 -8.16 -20.46
C GLU A 126 -3.99 -7.49 -20.73
N TRP A 127 -4.43 -6.60 -19.84
CA TRP A 127 -5.65 -5.83 -20.00
C TRP A 127 -5.63 -4.98 -21.27
N LYS A 128 -4.52 -4.26 -21.53
CA LYS A 128 -4.33 -3.49 -22.75
C LYS A 128 -4.40 -4.36 -24.01
N LYS A 129 -3.81 -5.56 -23.95
CA LYS A 129 -3.87 -6.53 -25.05
C LYS A 129 -5.29 -7.02 -25.31
N ILE A 130 -6.04 -7.35 -24.27
CA ILE A 130 -7.45 -7.77 -24.35
C ILE A 130 -8.30 -6.67 -25.01
N ASN A 131 -8.16 -5.42 -24.55
CA ASN A 131 -8.88 -4.28 -25.13
C ASN A 131 -8.56 -4.08 -26.62
N THR A 132 -7.31 -4.31 -27.02
CA THR A 132 -6.91 -4.24 -28.43
C THR A 132 -7.63 -5.30 -29.27
N ILE A 133 -7.63 -6.55 -28.82
CA ILE A 133 -8.29 -7.67 -29.51
C ILE A 133 -9.82 -7.49 -29.54
N GLN A 134 -10.41 -6.98 -28.46
CA GLN A 134 -11.83 -6.63 -28.43
C GLN A 134 -12.16 -5.56 -29.49
N ASN A 135 -11.36 -4.50 -29.60
CA ASN A 135 -11.56 -3.44 -30.59
C ASN A 135 -11.42 -3.95 -32.03
N GLU A 136 -10.53 -4.91 -32.27
CA GLU A 136 -10.41 -5.60 -33.57
C GLU A 136 -11.70 -6.37 -33.89
N GLY A 137 -12.22 -7.12 -32.92
CA GLY A 137 -13.49 -7.84 -33.05
C GLY A 137 -14.67 -6.92 -33.33
N ASP A 138 -14.76 -5.80 -32.60
CA ASP A 138 -15.78 -4.76 -32.81
C ASP A 138 -15.69 -4.13 -34.21
N THR A 139 -14.47 -3.88 -34.69
CA THR A 139 -14.22 -3.36 -36.03
C THR A 139 -14.66 -4.35 -37.11
N ALA A 140 -14.34 -5.63 -36.94
CA ALA A 140 -14.77 -6.70 -37.84
C ALA A 140 -16.29 -6.87 -37.84
N TYR A 141 -16.93 -6.79 -36.68
CA TYR A 141 -18.38 -6.85 -36.52
C TYR A 141 -19.08 -5.73 -37.30
N LEU A 142 -18.58 -4.49 -37.19
CA LEU A 142 -19.12 -3.34 -37.93
C LEU A 142 -18.97 -3.48 -39.45
N LYS A 143 -17.91 -4.16 -39.91
CA LYS A 143 -17.67 -4.50 -41.32
C LYS A 143 -18.47 -5.73 -41.79
N ARG A 144 -19.28 -6.34 -40.92
CA ARG A 144 -20.04 -7.59 -41.15
C ARG A 144 -19.17 -8.83 -41.36
N SER A 145 -17.89 -8.77 -40.98
CA SER A 145 -16.99 -9.93 -40.92
C SER A 145 -17.18 -10.67 -39.59
N TYR A 146 -18.33 -11.34 -39.44
CA TYR A 146 -18.75 -11.93 -38.16
C TYR A 146 -17.91 -13.14 -37.72
N ASP A 147 -17.30 -13.85 -38.67
CA ASP A 147 -16.32 -14.92 -38.44
C ASP A 147 -15.06 -14.38 -37.74
N VAL A 148 -14.51 -13.28 -38.27
CA VAL A 148 -13.33 -12.59 -37.71
C VAL A 148 -13.69 -11.99 -36.35
N ALA A 149 -14.87 -11.37 -36.21
CA ALA A 149 -15.33 -10.85 -34.93
C ALA A 149 -15.43 -11.96 -33.86
N ALA A 150 -16.07 -13.08 -34.20
CA ALA A 150 -16.18 -14.22 -33.30
C ALA A 150 -14.80 -14.81 -32.92
N ALA A 151 -13.86 -14.86 -33.85
CA ALA A 151 -12.49 -15.30 -33.56
C ALA A 151 -11.79 -14.35 -32.56
N SER A 152 -11.82 -13.03 -32.81
CA SER A 152 -11.26 -12.03 -31.90
C SER A 152 -11.87 -12.11 -30.50
N TYR A 153 -13.20 -12.20 -30.38
CA TYR A 153 -13.86 -12.32 -29.08
C TYR A 153 -13.49 -13.61 -28.33
N ARG A 154 -13.33 -14.75 -29.03
CA ARG A 154 -12.82 -15.99 -28.40
C ARG A 154 -11.40 -15.83 -27.90
N THR A 155 -10.52 -15.18 -28.67
CA THR A 155 -9.14 -14.92 -28.25
C THR A 155 -9.09 -14.01 -27.02
N ALA A 156 -9.88 -12.94 -27.00
CA ALA A 156 -9.99 -12.06 -25.84
C ALA A 156 -10.56 -12.79 -24.60
N MET A 157 -11.57 -13.65 -24.80
CA MET A 157 -12.15 -14.47 -23.74
C MET A 157 -11.12 -15.43 -23.12
N GLN A 158 -10.30 -16.11 -23.94
CA GLN A 158 -9.26 -16.99 -23.42
C GLN A 158 -8.29 -16.25 -22.50
N LEU A 159 -7.85 -15.04 -22.90
CA LEU A 159 -6.96 -14.23 -22.07
C LEU A 159 -7.62 -13.79 -20.76
N LEU A 160 -8.91 -13.46 -20.77
CA LEU A 160 -9.64 -13.12 -19.55
C LEU A 160 -9.77 -14.34 -18.61
N VAL A 161 -10.02 -15.53 -19.15
CA VAL A 161 -10.05 -16.77 -18.35
C VAL A 161 -8.67 -17.05 -17.73
N ASP A 162 -7.59 -16.86 -18.49
CA ASP A 162 -6.23 -17.02 -17.96
C ASP A 162 -5.95 -16.03 -16.82
N LEU A 163 -6.41 -14.77 -16.95
CA LEU A 163 -6.32 -13.77 -15.89
C LEU A 163 -7.13 -14.14 -14.66
N GLU A 164 -8.36 -14.60 -14.82
CA GLU A 164 -9.20 -15.08 -13.71
C GLU A 164 -8.50 -16.20 -12.92
N VAL A 165 -7.93 -17.19 -13.61
CA VAL A 165 -7.22 -18.31 -12.97
C VAL A 165 -5.99 -17.81 -12.17
N SER A 166 -5.37 -16.71 -12.60
CA SER A 166 -4.19 -16.14 -11.94
C SER A 166 -4.51 -15.37 -10.65
N ILE A 167 -5.76 -14.91 -10.45
CA ILE A 167 -6.16 -14.04 -9.33
C ILE A 167 -5.65 -14.53 -7.96
N PRO A 168 -5.87 -15.80 -7.54
CA PRO A 168 -5.42 -16.26 -6.23
C PRO A 168 -3.91 -16.17 -6.04
N SER A 169 -3.14 -16.44 -7.11
CA SER A 169 -1.69 -16.41 -7.07
C SER A 169 -1.14 -14.98 -6.99
N ILE A 170 -1.72 -14.05 -7.75
CA ILE A 170 -1.35 -12.63 -7.71
C ILE A 170 -1.69 -12.02 -6.34
N LEU A 171 -2.83 -12.38 -5.76
CA LEU A 171 -3.20 -11.96 -4.40
C LEU A 171 -2.16 -12.42 -3.37
N GLN A 172 -1.81 -13.71 -3.39
CA GLN A 172 -0.83 -14.27 -2.47
C GLN A 172 0.55 -13.61 -2.65
N GLN A 173 0.99 -13.44 -3.89
CA GLN A 173 2.25 -12.80 -4.21
C GLN A 173 2.29 -11.36 -3.69
N SER A 174 1.24 -10.58 -3.96
CA SER A 174 1.15 -9.19 -3.53
C SER A 174 1.17 -9.07 -2.00
N LEU A 175 0.44 -9.94 -1.29
CA LEU A 175 0.49 -9.99 0.18
C LEU A 175 1.90 -10.30 0.70
N SER A 176 2.57 -11.29 0.12
CA SER A 176 3.93 -11.68 0.53
C SER A 176 4.95 -10.58 0.25
N GLN A 177 4.91 -9.98 -0.95
CA GLN A 177 5.81 -8.91 -1.37
C GLN A 177 5.58 -7.63 -0.55
N GLY A 178 4.33 -7.32 -0.19
CA GLY A 178 4.02 -6.21 0.71
C GLY A 178 4.61 -6.40 2.10
N GLN A 179 4.53 -7.62 2.66
CA GLN A 179 5.14 -7.93 3.96
C GLN A 179 6.68 -7.87 3.91
N GLU A 180 7.28 -8.42 2.87
CA GLU A 180 8.74 -8.35 2.66
C GLU A 180 9.22 -6.90 2.51
N ALA A 181 8.47 -6.07 1.77
CA ALA A 181 8.79 -4.65 1.61
C ALA A 181 8.76 -3.88 2.94
N ILE A 182 7.87 -4.22 3.89
CA ILE A 182 7.90 -3.67 5.25
C ILE A 182 9.23 -4.02 5.95
N LEU A 183 9.67 -5.28 5.85
CA LEU A 183 10.93 -5.74 6.48
C LEU A 183 12.15 -5.06 5.86
N LEU A 184 12.12 -4.83 4.55
CA LEU A 184 13.15 -4.10 3.80
C LEU A 184 13.03 -2.57 3.93
N GLN A 185 12.09 -2.08 4.75
CA GLN A 185 11.84 -0.65 4.97
C GLN A 185 11.48 0.11 3.68
N ASN A 186 10.96 -0.60 2.67
CA ASN A 186 10.56 -0.04 1.38
C ASN A 186 9.07 0.32 1.38
N LYS A 187 8.75 1.50 1.93
CA LYS A 187 7.37 2.00 2.04
C LYS A 187 6.62 2.04 0.70
N PRO A 188 7.16 2.62 -0.40
CA PRO A 188 6.43 2.67 -1.67
C PRO A 188 6.07 1.28 -2.21
N LEU A 189 7.00 0.32 -2.13
CA LEU A 189 6.76 -1.03 -2.58
C LEU A 189 5.73 -1.75 -1.70
N ALA A 190 5.77 -1.55 -0.38
CA ALA A 190 4.80 -2.12 0.55
C ALA A 190 3.39 -1.61 0.25
N ILE A 191 3.23 -0.29 0.09
CA ILE A 191 1.94 0.35 -0.23
C ILE A 191 1.40 -0.22 -1.54
N SER A 192 2.19 -0.19 -2.62
CA SER A 192 1.75 -0.64 -3.94
C SER A 192 1.29 -2.11 -3.93
N ASN A 193 1.99 -2.98 -3.20
CA ASN A 193 1.62 -4.39 -3.09
C ASN A 193 0.32 -4.60 -2.30
N PHE A 194 0.13 -3.89 -1.19
CA PHE A 194 -1.12 -4.01 -0.43
C PHE A 194 -2.31 -3.36 -1.15
N GLU A 195 -2.09 -2.29 -1.91
CA GLU A 195 -3.11 -1.69 -2.79
C GLU A 195 -3.51 -2.67 -3.89
N THR A 196 -2.56 -3.36 -4.52
CA THR A 196 -2.86 -4.44 -5.48
C THR A 196 -3.67 -5.56 -4.83
N ALA A 197 -3.30 -6.02 -3.64
CA ALA A 197 -4.06 -7.04 -2.92
C ALA A 197 -5.49 -6.58 -2.59
N LEU A 198 -5.68 -5.30 -2.24
CA LEU A 198 -7.00 -4.71 -1.97
C LEU A 198 -7.82 -4.45 -3.23
N ALA A 199 -7.17 -4.23 -4.38
CA ALA A 199 -7.84 -4.16 -5.67
C ALA A 199 -8.46 -5.51 -6.05
N ILE A 200 -7.76 -6.61 -5.73
CA ILE A 200 -8.25 -7.98 -5.95
C ILE A 200 -9.32 -8.37 -4.92
N ASP A 201 -9.04 -8.12 -3.64
CA ASP A 201 -9.95 -8.43 -2.53
C ASP A 201 -10.00 -7.27 -1.53
N GLY A 202 -10.98 -6.38 -1.73
CA GLY A 202 -11.20 -5.21 -0.87
C GLY A 202 -11.58 -5.56 0.58
N THR A 203 -11.85 -6.82 0.90
CA THR A 203 -12.15 -7.29 2.25
C THR A 203 -10.96 -7.93 2.96
N ASN A 204 -9.84 -8.10 2.26
CA ASN A 204 -8.66 -8.80 2.76
C ASN A 204 -8.06 -8.12 4.01
N GLN A 205 -8.14 -8.79 5.16
CA GLN A 205 -7.68 -8.22 6.43
C GLN A 205 -6.15 -8.09 6.50
N LEU A 206 -5.42 -9.02 5.87
CA LEU A 206 -3.96 -8.95 5.82
C LEU A 206 -3.49 -7.75 5.00
N ALA A 207 -4.14 -7.49 3.86
CA ALA A 207 -3.83 -6.31 3.04
C ALA A 207 -4.17 -5.00 3.75
N LYS A 208 -5.33 -4.92 4.43
CA LYS A 208 -5.71 -3.72 5.22
C LYS A 208 -4.71 -3.42 6.33
N THR A 209 -4.37 -4.45 7.11
CA THR A 209 -3.40 -4.32 8.21
C THR A 209 -2.01 -3.99 7.67
N GLY A 210 -1.60 -4.64 6.57
CA GLY A 210 -0.33 -4.38 5.90
C GLY A 210 -0.22 -2.95 5.38
N LEU A 211 -1.25 -2.45 4.72
CA LEU A 211 -1.30 -1.08 4.21
C LEU A 211 -1.22 -0.05 5.35
N ASP A 212 -1.98 -0.25 6.43
CA ASP A 212 -1.91 0.62 7.62
C ASP A 212 -0.48 0.68 8.20
N ARG A 213 0.18 -0.48 8.32
CA ARG A 213 1.58 -0.55 8.76
C ARG A 213 2.53 0.15 7.78
N ALA A 214 2.37 -0.08 6.48
CA ALA A 214 3.19 0.55 5.44
C ALA A 214 3.08 2.08 5.43
N LEU A 215 1.87 2.62 5.65
CA LEU A 215 1.64 4.06 5.72
C LEU A 215 2.37 4.72 6.92
N LYS A 216 2.51 3.98 8.02
CA LYS A 216 3.15 4.42 9.27
C LYS A 216 4.66 4.11 9.33
N LEU A 217 5.20 3.42 8.33
CA LEU A 217 6.55 2.84 8.34
C LEU A 217 7.64 3.87 8.65
N ASP A 218 7.62 5.03 8.00
CA ASP A 218 8.62 6.09 8.22
C ASP A 218 8.69 6.54 9.69
N LYS A 219 7.54 6.65 10.36
CA LYS A 219 7.47 7.09 11.77
C LYS A 219 8.02 6.02 12.71
N VAL A 220 7.67 4.76 12.48
CA VAL A 220 8.17 3.62 13.27
C VAL A 220 9.68 3.52 13.15
N ILE A 221 10.21 3.67 11.94
CA ILE A 221 11.66 3.66 11.68
C ILE A 221 12.35 4.83 12.38
N ALA A 222 11.78 6.04 12.30
CA ALA A 222 12.36 7.22 12.95
C ALA A 222 12.52 7.03 14.47
N PHE A 223 11.47 6.59 15.16
CA PHE A 223 11.54 6.30 16.61
C PHE A 223 12.49 5.15 16.94
N SER A 224 12.53 4.10 16.10
CA SER A 224 13.47 2.99 16.30
C SER A 224 14.93 3.43 16.15
N ASN A 225 15.22 4.30 15.18
CA ASN A 225 16.55 4.85 14.97
C ASN A 225 16.95 5.81 16.10
N GLN A 226 16.01 6.61 16.59
CA GLN A 226 16.23 7.45 17.77
C GLN A 226 16.56 6.60 19.01
N GLY A 227 15.80 5.52 19.25
CA GLY A 227 16.08 4.60 20.36
C GLY A 227 17.47 3.99 20.24
N LYS A 228 17.84 3.55 19.04
CA LYS A 228 19.19 3.03 18.78
C LYS A 228 20.28 4.07 19.05
N GLN A 229 20.11 5.31 18.59
CA GLN A 229 21.08 6.37 18.83
C GLN A 229 21.26 6.63 20.34
N LEU A 230 20.16 6.73 21.08
CA LEU A 230 20.20 6.94 22.53
C LEU A 230 20.86 5.75 23.25
N ALA A 231 20.62 4.52 22.78
CA ALA A 231 21.32 3.33 23.30
C ALA A 231 22.83 3.39 23.02
N ASP A 232 23.25 3.81 21.83
CA ASP A 232 24.67 3.98 21.47
C ASP A 232 25.35 5.05 22.35
N GLU A 233 24.59 6.06 22.78
CA GLU A 233 25.00 7.13 23.70
C GLU A 233 24.88 6.73 25.19
N LYS A 234 24.38 5.52 25.50
CA LYS A 234 24.05 5.01 26.83
C LYS A 234 22.96 5.82 27.57
N GLU A 235 22.18 6.60 26.85
CA GLU A 235 21.00 7.28 27.38
C GLU A 235 19.81 6.31 27.47
N TRP A 236 19.92 5.32 28.37
CA TRP A 236 19.01 4.17 28.37
C TRP A 236 17.54 4.52 28.58
N ALA A 237 17.24 5.48 29.47
CA ALA A 237 15.87 5.92 29.72
C ALA A 237 15.23 6.49 28.45
N GLY A 238 15.97 7.34 27.72
CA GLY A 238 15.52 7.89 26.44
C GLY A 238 15.39 6.83 25.36
N SER A 239 16.34 5.88 25.31
CA SER A 239 16.27 4.74 24.38
C SER A 239 15.00 3.91 24.58
N ILE A 240 14.69 3.57 25.83
CA ILE A 240 13.49 2.81 26.22
C ILE A 240 12.22 3.55 25.78
N GLU A 241 12.13 4.86 26.07
CA GLU A 241 10.99 5.68 25.67
C GLU A 241 10.81 5.72 24.15
N ALA A 242 11.90 5.91 23.39
CA ALA A 242 11.86 5.96 21.94
C ALA A 242 11.42 4.61 21.32
N PHE A 243 11.92 3.48 21.83
CA PHE A 243 11.46 2.17 21.36
C PHE A 243 10.00 1.90 21.73
N GLN A 244 9.54 2.33 22.91
CA GLN A 244 8.11 2.26 23.28
C GLN A 244 7.24 3.12 22.35
N ALA A 245 7.70 4.30 21.97
CA ALA A 245 7.01 5.15 21.00
C ALA A 245 6.90 4.50 19.61
N ALA A 246 7.95 3.78 19.16
CA ALA A 246 7.88 2.99 17.93
C ALA A 246 6.83 1.87 18.03
N LEU A 247 6.78 1.16 19.15
CA LEU A 247 5.84 0.06 19.40
C LEU A 247 4.39 0.52 19.59
N ALA A 248 4.17 1.77 20.04
CA ALA A 248 2.85 2.38 20.06
C ALA A 248 2.28 2.61 18.65
N ILE A 249 3.15 2.71 17.63
CA ILE A 249 2.75 2.88 16.23
C ILE A 249 2.61 1.52 15.53
N ASP A 250 3.56 0.61 15.74
CA ASP A 250 3.51 -0.78 15.26
C ASP A 250 4.03 -1.72 16.36
N SER A 251 3.12 -2.36 17.08
CA SER A 251 3.43 -3.27 18.20
C SER A 251 4.24 -4.49 17.77
N ASN A 252 4.26 -4.81 16.48
CA ASN A 252 4.95 -5.98 15.92
C ASN A 252 6.27 -5.59 15.22
N TRP A 253 6.73 -4.35 15.41
CA TRP A 253 7.99 -3.88 14.83
C TRP A 253 9.20 -4.51 15.53
N LYS A 254 9.74 -5.57 14.93
CA LYS A 254 10.84 -6.36 15.50
C LYS A 254 12.06 -5.54 15.94
N PRO A 255 12.57 -4.57 15.14
CA PRO A 255 13.71 -3.77 15.58
C PRO A 255 13.47 -3.01 16.88
N ALA A 256 12.23 -2.54 17.14
CA ALA A 256 11.91 -1.86 18.39
C ALA A 256 11.69 -2.82 19.56
N LEU A 257 11.11 -4.00 19.34
CA LEU A 257 10.99 -5.03 20.38
C LEU A 257 12.39 -5.48 20.88
N GLU A 258 13.28 -5.75 19.94
CA GLU A 258 14.67 -6.14 20.23
C GLU A 258 15.42 -5.00 20.91
N GLY A 259 15.35 -3.79 20.36
CA GLY A 259 15.99 -2.60 20.91
C GLY A 259 15.51 -2.26 22.33
N LEU A 260 14.21 -2.35 22.59
CA LEU A 260 13.63 -2.14 23.92
C LEU A 260 14.19 -3.15 24.92
N THR A 261 14.17 -4.43 24.56
CA THR A 261 14.66 -5.52 25.43
C THR A 261 16.13 -5.31 25.78
N SER A 262 16.97 -5.04 24.77
CA SER A 262 18.40 -4.79 24.98
C SER A 262 18.67 -3.53 25.81
N SER A 263 17.88 -2.47 25.63
CA SER A 263 18.05 -1.22 26.38
C SER A 263 17.65 -1.36 27.84
N ILE A 264 16.57 -2.10 28.14
CA ILE A 264 16.17 -2.41 29.53
C ILE A 264 17.27 -3.22 30.23
N LEU A 265 17.78 -4.28 29.59
CA LEU A 265 18.85 -5.10 30.17
C LEU A 265 20.12 -4.27 30.42
N SER A 266 20.49 -3.39 29.49
CA SER A 266 21.68 -2.54 29.65
C SER A 266 21.50 -1.49 30.74
N ASN A 267 20.30 -0.90 30.85
CA ASN A 267 19.95 0.00 31.93
C ASN A 267 20.07 -0.69 33.29
N ASP A 268 19.49 -1.89 33.42
CA ASP A 268 19.46 -2.64 34.66
C ASP A 268 20.89 -3.01 35.09
N GLU A 269 21.74 -3.46 34.16
CA GLU A 269 23.15 -3.72 34.44
C GLU A 269 23.89 -2.45 34.92
N GLU A 270 23.69 -1.30 34.26
CA GLU A 270 24.34 -0.05 34.69
C GLU A 270 23.87 0.41 36.07
N GLN A 271 22.55 0.34 36.33
CA GLN A 271 21.97 0.69 37.63
C GLN A 271 22.44 -0.26 38.74
N PHE A 272 22.60 -1.54 38.43
CA PHE A 272 23.15 -2.54 39.32
C PHE A 272 24.60 -2.20 39.71
N GLN A 273 25.46 -1.96 38.73
CA GLN A 273 26.87 -1.62 38.96
C GLN A 273 27.05 -0.29 39.71
N MET A 274 26.24 0.72 39.37
CA MET A 274 26.26 2.01 40.06
C MET A 274 25.84 1.87 41.53
N SER A 275 24.81 1.08 41.82
CA SER A 275 24.34 0.84 43.18
C SER A 275 25.37 0.07 44.02
N LEU A 276 26.07 -0.90 43.41
CA LEU A 276 27.22 -1.55 44.06
C LEU A 276 28.35 -0.56 44.36
N SER A 277 28.76 0.23 43.37
CA SER A 277 29.86 1.19 43.51
C SER A 277 29.58 2.25 44.60
N GLU A 278 28.35 2.76 44.64
CA GLU A 278 27.88 3.68 45.67
C GLU A 278 27.92 3.02 47.06
N GLY A 279 27.38 1.80 47.20
CA GLY A 279 27.42 1.06 48.46
C GLY A 279 28.84 0.84 48.98
N TYR A 280 29.77 0.47 48.10
CA TYR A 280 31.19 0.32 48.46
C TYR A 280 31.86 1.64 48.87
N THR A 281 31.46 2.76 48.27
CA THR A 281 31.95 4.09 48.64
C THR A 281 31.44 4.48 50.03
N LEU A 282 30.14 4.34 50.27
CA LEU A 282 29.51 4.62 51.57
C LEU A 282 30.05 3.72 52.69
N MET A 283 30.32 2.45 52.40
CA MET A 283 30.93 1.52 53.36
C MET A 283 32.34 1.97 53.77
N LYS A 284 33.16 2.46 52.82
CA LYS A 284 34.49 3.02 53.13
C LYS A 284 34.40 4.28 53.99
N GLU A 285 33.35 5.07 53.82
CA GLU A 285 33.04 6.25 54.64
C GLU A 285 32.42 5.89 56.00
N GLN A 286 32.23 4.59 56.31
CA GLN A 286 31.56 4.07 57.51
C GLN A 286 30.09 4.50 57.65
N LYS A 287 29.45 4.91 56.55
CA LYS A 287 28.01 5.20 56.47
C LYS A 287 27.24 3.90 56.21
N PHE A 288 27.22 3.02 57.21
CA PHE A 288 26.80 1.63 57.02
C PHE A 288 25.31 1.48 56.68
N GLU A 289 24.44 2.34 57.21
CA GLU A 289 23.00 2.30 56.92
C GLU A 289 22.71 2.71 55.48
N GLU A 290 23.39 3.76 54.98
CA GLU A 290 23.26 4.21 53.59
C GLU A 290 23.84 3.18 52.62
N ALA A 291 25.00 2.58 52.95
CA ALA A 291 25.61 1.51 52.15
C ALA A 291 24.68 0.30 52.00
N GLU A 292 23.97 -0.06 53.08
CA GLU A 292 22.99 -1.16 53.05
C GLU A 292 21.86 -0.87 52.05
N VAL A 293 21.37 0.37 52.00
CA VAL A 293 20.32 0.77 51.04
C VAL A 293 20.82 0.62 49.60
N SER A 294 22.02 1.09 49.27
CA SER A 294 22.58 0.96 47.91
C SER A 294 22.81 -0.50 47.51
N PHE A 295 23.33 -1.36 48.40
CA PHE A 295 23.47 -2.79 48.12
C PHE A 295 22.13 -3.53 48.02
N ARG A 296 21.12 -3.14 48.81
CA ARG A 296 19.76 -3.69 48.65
C ARG A 296 19.12 -3.24 47.35
N LYS A 297 19.41 -2.01 46.88
CA LYS A 297 18.97 -1.53 45.57
C LYS A 297 19.58 -2.37 44.44
N SER A 298 20.87 -2.71 44.49
CA SER A 298 21.48 -3.59 43.49
C SER A 298 20.80 -4.98 43.48
N LEU A 299 20.53 -5.57 44.65
CA LEU A 299 19.79 -6.83 44.76
C LEU A 299 18.31 -6.74 44.35
N SER A 300 17.69 -5.56 44.40
CA SER A 300 16.33 -5.39 43.85
C SER A 300 16.30 -5.44 42.32
N ILE A 301 17.42 -5.10 41.67
CA ILE A 301 17.60 -5.15 40.21
C ILE A 301 18.03 -6.56 39.79
N ALA A 302 18.99 -7.16 40.50
CA ALA A 302 19.49 -8.51 40.26
C ALA A 302 19.44 -9.37 41.54
N PRO A 303 18.28 -9.97 41.87
CA PRO A 303 18.08 -10.71 43.14
C PRO A 303 19.04 -11.89 43.34
N ASP A 304 19.39 -12.57 42.25
CA ASP A 304 20.26 -13.75 42.27
C ASP A 304 21.75 -13.41 42.10
N SER A 305 22.12 -12.11 42.12
CA SER A 305 23.51 -11.70 42.00
C SER A 305 24.33 -12.15 43.21
N LYS A 306 25.40 -12.90 42.93
CA LYS A 306 26.37 -13.30 43.96
C LYS A 306 27.14 -12.10 44.48
N GLU A 307 27.48 -11.16 43.59
CA GLU A 307 28.20 -9.94 43.90
C GLU A 307 27.40 -9.06 44.86
N GLY A 308 26.10 -8.90 44.62
CA GLY A 308 25.20 -8.18 45.54
C GLY A 308 25.09 -8.84 46.91
N GLN A 309 24.98 -10.17 46.95
CA GLN A 309 24.92 -10.93 48.21
C GLN A 309 26.23 -10.82 49.00
N GLN A 310 27.37 -10.92 48.31
CA GLN A 310 28.70 -10.74 48.89
C GLN A 310 28.89 -9.32 49.44
N ALA A 311 28.43 -8.30 48.72
CA ALA A 311 28.53 -6.91 49.19
C ALA A 311 27.79 -6.68 50.51
N ILE A 312 26.61 -7.29 50.70
CA ILE A 312 25.88 -7.27 51.98
C ILE A 312 26.65 -7.98 53.09
N GLU A 313 27.26 -9.14 52.79
CA GLU A 313 28.06 -9.88 53.77
C GLU A 313 29.30 -9.08 54.22
N GLU A 314 30.00 -8.48 53.26
CA GLU A 314 31.17 -7.63 53.50
C GLU A 314 30.81 -6.41 54.35
N LEU A 315 29.67 -5.76 54.07
CA LEU A 315 29.15 -4.65 54.86
C LEU A 315 28.98 -5.03 56.33
N GLU A 316 28.34 -6.17 56.57
CA GLU A 316 28.08 -6.68 57.91
C GLU A 316 29.37 -7.01 58.66
N ILE A 317 30.38 -7.56 57.97
CA ILE A 317 31.71 -7.78 58.53
C ILE A 317 32.36 -6.45 58.92
N GLN A 318 32.34 -5.44 58.04
CA GLN A 318 32.95 -4.14 58.33
C GLN A 318 32.27 -3.41 59.49
N ARG A 319 30.93 -3.45 59.55
CA ARG A 319 30.13 -2.88 60.65
C ARG A 319 30.56 -3.48 61.99
N ARG A 320 30.72 -4.81 62.06
CA ARG A 320 31.21 -5.52 63.27
C ARG A 320 32.65 -5.15 63.64
N ILE A 321 33.54 -5.01 62.66
CA ILE A 321 34.94 -4.63 62.90
C ILE A 321 35.01 -3.23 63.53
N VAL A 322 34.29 -2.25 62.99
CA VAL A 322 34.28 -0.88 63.51
C VAL A 322 33.66 -0.82 64.91
N LEU A 323 32.53 -1.51 65.12
CA LEU A 323 31.91 -1.60 66.44
C LEU A 323 32.88 -2.19 67.47
N THR A 324 33.51 -3.32 67.15
CA THR A 324 34.50 -3.98 68.02
C THR A 324 35.66 -3.04 68.37
N LYS A 325 36.16 -2.29 67.38
CA LYS A 325 37.24 -1.31 67.61
C LYS A 325 36.77 -0.19 68.55
N SER A 326 35.55 0.30 68.39
CA SER A 326 34.99 1.34 69.24
C SER A 326 34.78 0.87 70.70
N LEU A 327 34.30 -0.36 70.89
CA LEU A 327 34.13 -0.96 72.22
C LEU A 327 35.47 -1.15 72.92
N LYS A 328 36.49 -1.65 72.20
CA LYS A 328 37.86 -1.77 72.73
C LYS A 328 38.44 -0.42 73.18
N TYR A 329 38.22 0.65 72.42
CA TYR A 329 38.67 1.99 72.84
C TYR A 329 37.94 2.49 74.09
N LYS A 330 36.63 2.25 74.20
CA LYS A 330 35.85 2.63 75.40
C LYS A 330 36.32 1.87 76.64
N ALA A 331 36.52 0.56 76.53
CA ALA A 331 37.02 -0.26 77.63
C ALA A 331 38.40 0.21 78.12
N LEU A 332 39.31 0.55 77.19
CA LEU A 332 40.63 1.07 77.53
C LEU A 332 40.56 2.43 78.25
N ILE A 333 39.64 3.31 77.83
CA ILE A 333 39.43 4.60 78.51
C ILE A 333 38.86 4.38 79.92
N ALA A 334 37.90 3.48 80.07
CA ALA A 334 37.31 3.13 81.37
C ALA A 334 38.36 2.54 82.33
N GLU A 335 39.23 1.65 81.84
CA GLU A 335 40.35 1.09 82.60
C GLU A 335 41.32 2.18 83.07
N VAL A 336 41.69 3.12 82.20
CA VAL A 336 42.58 4.24 82.54
C VAL A 336 41.96 5.18 83.58
N ASN A 337 40.62 5.30 83.61
CA ASN A 337 39.89 6.14 84.55
C ASN A 337 39.45 5.40 85.83
N GLU A 338 39.87 4.15 86.03
CA GLU A 338 39.45 3.27 87.14
C GLU A 338 37.92 3.05 87.21
N GLU A 339 37.23 3.19 86.09
CA GLU A 339 35.79 2.92 85.93
C GLU A 339 35.57 1.43 85.59
N TRP A 340 35.94 0.55 86.52
CA TRP A 340 36.00 -0.90 86.28
C TRP A 340 34.65 -1.50 85.83
N ASP A 341 33.53 -0.99 86.34
CA ASP A 341 32.19 -1.41 85.92
C ASP A 341 31.90 -1.13 84.43
N ASN A 342 32.56 -0.12 83.84
CA ASN A 342 32.42 0.26 82.43
C ASN A 342 33.45 -0.44 81.51
N ALA A 343 34.43 -1.16 82.08
CA ALA A 343 35.49 -1.84 81.33
C ALA A 343 35.13 -3.29 80.94
N GLU A 344 34.12 -3.88 81.56
CA GLU A 344 33.77 -5.32 81.44
C GLU A 344 32.73 -5.64 80.32
N SER A 345 32.39 -4.68 79.46
CA SER A 345 31.33 -4.81 78.43
C SER A 345 31.81 -5.27 77.06
#